data_AF-A0AAN4SIB8-F1
#
_entry.id   AF-A0AAN4SIB8-F1
#
_cell.length_a   1.000
_cell.length_b   1.000
_cell.length_c   1.000
_cell.angle_alpha   90.00
_cell.angle_beta   90.00
_cell.angle_gamma   90.00
#
_symmetry.space_group_name_H-M   'P 1'
#
loop_
_entity.id
_entity.type
_entity.pdbx_description
1 polymer ?
#
loop_
_entity_poly.entity_id
_entity_poly.type
_entity_poly.pdbx_seq_one_letter_code
_entity_poly.pdbx_strand_id
1 'polypeptide(L)'
;MGGHDLEMQTIVQILTDRNVIFKDRYLQWDNALLSQYEEEIQQYGNKEPFIIYGVELKEDITPPTNYIRIDHHNEYATYPSALEQVASILDHPLNRYQTLVAANDKAYIPGMLEIGASHEEINLIRQEDRKAQGVIEDDEKLAQEAITNGTEKIGSLYVVFTTANKFSPICDRLYPYEKLLIYTPNELIYYGKGINSIQKILKRYTPISNIFWGGGINGFIGTVRNRLTTNEILNIVEQIKLLEL
;
A
#
# COMPACT_ATOMS: atom_id res chain seq x y z
N MET A 1 2.15 -11.47 11.82
CA MET A 1 2.61 -10.51 10.80
C MET A 1 1.61 -10.51 9.64
N GLY A 2 1.15 -9.35 9.19
CA GLY A 2 0.27 -9.17 8.04
C GLY A 2 0.85 -8.10 7.11
N GLY A 3 0.56 -8.16 5.80
CA GLY A 3 1.20 -7.28 4.81
C GLY A 3 2.64 -7.71 4.54
N HIS A 4 2.99 -8.02 3.29
CA HIS A 4 4.37 -8.42 2.93
C HIS A 4 5.01 -7.35 2.04
N ASP A 5 5.43 -6.26 2.67
CA ASP A 5 6.14 -5.13 2.09
C ASP A 5 7.44 -4.83 2.86
N LEU A 6 8.09 -3.71 2.53
CA LEU A 6 9.36 -3.34 3.15
C LEU A 6 9.23 -3.03 4.64
N GLU A 7 8.09 -2.49 5.07
CA GLU A 7 7.86 -2.22 6.49
C GLU A 7 7.87 -3.55 7.25
N MET A 8 7.11 -4.53 6.78
CA MET A 8 7.06 -5.83 7.43
C MET A 8 8.41 -6.54 7.48
N GLN A 9 9.16 -6.52 6.37
CA GLN A 9 10.51 -7.10 6.33
C GLN A 9 11.45 -6.41 7.32
N THR A 10 11.34 -5.09 7.47
CA THR A 10 12.13 -4.32 8.42
C THR A 10 11.75 -4.64 9.86
N ILE A 11 10.45 -4.82 10.16
CA ILE A 11 9.98 -5.27 11.47
C ILE A 11 10.54 -6.66 11.77
N VAL A 12 10.41 -7.62 10.85
CA VAL A 12 10.95 -8.98 11.00
C VAL A 12 12.44 -8.96 11.32
N GLN A 13 13.22 -8.12 10.64
CA GLN A 13 14.65 -7.98 10.92
C GLN A 13 14.91 -7.50 12.36
N ILE A 14 14.18 -6.49 12.86
CA ILE A 14 14.29 -6.02 14.25
C ILE A 14 13.96 -7.15 15.24
N LEU A 15 12.88 -7.90 14.98
CA LEU A 15 12.46 -9.00 15.85
C LEU A 15 13.53 -10.10 15.89
N THR A 16 14.10 -10.46 14.74
CA THR A 16 15.19 -11.44 14.63
C THR A 16 16.43 -10.99 15.38
N ASP A 17 16.90 -9.76 15.16
CA ASP A 17 18.12 -9.23 15.80
C ASP A 17 18.00 -9.16 17.32
N ARG A 18 16.78 -8.93 17.82
CA ARG A 18 16.48 -8.87 19.26
C ARG A 18 16.06 -10.23 19.86
N ASN A 19 16.07 -11.31 19.08
CA ASN A 19 15.62 -12.64 19.49
C ASN A 19 14.19 -12.66 20.06
N VAL A 20 13.31 -11.82 19.51
CA VAL A 20 11.88 -11.84 19.85
C VAL A 20 11.21 -13.01 19.14
N ILE A 21 10.32 -13.72 19.83
CA ILE A 21 9.54 -14.80 19.23
C ILE A 21 8.42 -14.19 18.38
N PHE A 22 8.37 -14.55 17.10
CA PHE A 22 7.31 -14.11 16.19
C PHE A 22 6.88 -15.21 15.22
N LYS A 23 5.74 -15.00 14.58
CA LYS A 23 5.19 -15.86 13.52
C LYS A 23 4.85 -15.01 12.31
N ASP A 24 5.46 -15.37 11.19
CA ASP A 24 5.22 -14.75 9.90
C ASP A 24 4.80 -15.83 8.89
N ARG A 25 3.59 -15.67 8.36
CA ARG A 25 3.01 -16.53 7.31
C ARG A 25 3.12 -15.89 5.92
N TYR A 26 3.90 -14.82 5.78
CA TYR A 26 4.12 -14.10 4.51
C TYR A 26 2.81 -13.62 3.87
N LEU A 27 1.86 -13.21 4.72
CA LEU A 27 0.53 -12.79 4.28
C LEU A 27 0.63 -11.51 3.46
N GLN A 28 -0.10 -11.47 2.36
CA GLN A 28 -0.32 -10.30 1.53
C GLN A 28 -1.45 -9.45 2.11
N TRP A 29 -1.56 -8.20 1.68
CA TRP A 29 -2.59 -7.27 2.14
C TRP A 29 -4.03 -7.79 1.96
N ASP A 30 -4.30 -8.59 0.93
CA ASP A 30 -5.63 -9.14 0.65
C ASP A 30 -5.98 -10.36 1.50
N ASN A 31 -5.02 -10.98 2.18
CA ASN A 31 -5.21 -12.16 3.04
C ASN A 31 -4.60 -12.04 4.45
N ALA A 32 -4.18 -10.85 4.86
CA ALA A 32 -3.67 -10.52 6.20
C ALA A 32 -4.78 -10.54 7.26
N LEU A 33 -5.32 -11.73 7.55
CA LEU A 33 -6.41 -11.93 8.51
C LEU A 33 -5.90 -12.52 9.83
N LEU A 34 -6.49 -12.11 10.96
CA LEU A 34 -6.14 -12.63 12.28
C LEU A 34 -6.38 -14.15 12.36
N SER A 35 -7.44 -14.66 11.72
CA SER A 35 -7.73 -16.10 11.63
C SER A 35 -6.63 -16.94 10.99
N GLN A 36 -5.73 -16.35 10.20
CA GLN A 36 -4.57 -17.08 9.66
C GLN A 36 -3.62 -17.59 10.76
N TYR A 37 -3.73 -17.04 11.98
CA TYR A 37 -2.94 -17.41 13.15
C TYR A 37 -3.78 -18.12 14.23
N GLU A 38 -4.85 -18.82 13.82
CA GLU A 38 -5.75 -19.51 14.77
C GLU A 38 -5.00 -20.46 15.72
N GLU A 39 -4.02 -21.22 15.21
CA GLU A 39 -3.21 -22.15 16.02
C GLU A 39 -2.49 -21.42 17.16
N GLU A 40 -1.83 -20.30 16.85
CA GLU A 40 -1.16 -19.45 17.84
C GLU A 40 -2.15 -18.84 18.83
N ILE A 41 -3.30 -18.38 18.35
CA ILE A 41 -4.34 -17.77 19.19
C ILE A 41 -4.92 -18.81 20.15
N GLN A 42 -5.17 -20.04 19.72
CA GLN A 42 -5.61 -21.14 20.59
C GLN A 42 -4.51 -21.52 21.60
N GLN A 43 -3.24 -21.47 21.17
CA GLN A 43 -2.10 -21.83 22.01
C GLN A 43 -1.81 -20.79 23.10
N TYR A 44 -1.84 -19.49 22.80
CA TYR A 44 -1.36 -18.42 23.69
C TYR A 44 -2.45 -17.41 24.11
N GLY A 45 -3.61 -17.41 23.46
CA GLY A 45 -4.70 -16.47 23.73
C GLY A 45 -5.34 -16.71 25.10
N ASN A 46 -5.65 -15.62 25.80
CA ASN A 46 -6.23 -15.60 27.14
C ASN A 46 -5.40 -16.35 28.20
N LYS A 47 -4.08 -16.49 27.99
CA LYS A 47 -3.18 -17.22 28.89
C LYS A 47 -2.04 -16.32 29.35
N GLU A 48 -1.87 -16.24 30.67
CA GLU A 48 -0.70 -15.63 31.28
C GLU A 48 0.56 -16.51 31.10
N PRO A 49 1.75 -15.93 30.97
CA PRO A 49 2.08 -14.50 30.98
C PRO A 49 2.15 -13.88 29.56
N PHE A 50 1.44 -14.45 28.57
CA PHE A 50 1.63 -14.07 27.17
C PHE A 50 0.87 -12.80 26.80
N ILE A 51 1.49 -11.97 25.97
CA ILE A 51 0.84 -10.87 25.25
C ILE A 51 1.04 -11.13 23.75
N ILE A 52 -0.04 -11.03 22.97
CA ILE A 52 -0.01 -11.25 21.53
C ILE A 52 -0.07 -9.89 20.83
N TYR A 53 0.94 -9.56 20.05
CA TYR A 53 0.92 -8.37 19.19
C TYR A 53 0.59 -8.78 17.76
N GLY A 54 -0.57 -8.35 17.25
CA GLY A 54 -0.96 -8.55 15.86
C GLY A 54 -0.58 -7.34 15.01
N VAL A 55 0.46 -7.50 14.19
CA VAL A 55 0.96 -6.47 13.28
C VAL A 55 0.22 -6.56 11.95
N GLU A 56 -0.57 -5.54 11.65
CA GLU A 56 -1.30 -5.31 10.39
C GLU A 56 -2.22 -6.46 9.97
N LEU A 57 -2.92 -7.02 10.97
CA LEU A 57 -3.92 -8.07 10.76
C LEU A 57 -5.32 -7.49 10.84
N LYS A 58 -6.14 -7.80 9.84
CA LYS A 58 -7.57 -7.58 9.89
C LYS A 58 -8.21 -8.57 10.87
N GLU A 59 -8.88 -8.04 11.88
CA GLU A 59 -9.61 -8.82 12.89
C GLU A 59 -10.93 -9.37 12.32
N ASP A 60 -10.84 -10.51 11.66
CA ASP A 60 -11.98 -11.26 11.10
C ASP A 60 -12.58 -12.27 12.10
N ILE A 61 -11.92 -12.47 13.24
CA ILE A 61 -12.39 -13.22 14.40
C ILE A 61 -12.26 -12.35 15.65
N THR A 62 -12.97 -12.69 16.73
CA THR A 62 -12.82 -12.00 18.02
C THR A 62 -11.40 -12.21 18.56
N PRO A 63 -10.61 -11.15 18.78
CA PRO A 63 -9.28 -11.28 19.37
C PRO A 63 -9.35 -11.74 20.83
N PRO A 64 -8.35 -12.48 21.35
CA PRO A 64 -8.28 -12.81 22.77
C PRO A 64 -8.02 -11.55 23.62
N THR A 65 -8.28 -11.62 24.93
CA THR A 65 -8.17 -10.46 25.84
C THR A 65 -6.75 -9.95 26.03
N ASN A 66 -5.73 -10.78 25.75
CA ASN A 66 -4.31 -10.43 25.79
C ASN A 66 -3.74 -10.05 24.41
N TYR A 67 -4.59 -9.68 23.46
CA TYR A 67 -4.20 -9.22 22.13
C TYR A 67 -4.07 -7.70 22.06
N ILE A 68 -3.00 -7.23 21.45
CA ILE A 68 -2.75 -5.83 21.14
C ILE A 68 -2.59 -5.71 19.62
N ARG A 69 -3.45 -4.89 19.00
CA ARG A 69 -3.34 -4.54 17.58
C ARG A 69 -2.20 -3.55 17.38
N ILE A 70 -1.42 -3.75 16.33
CA ILE A 70 -0.46 -2.80 15.77
C ILE A 70 -0.88 -2.55 14.32
N ASP A 71 -1.34 -1.35 14.02
CA ASP A 71 -1.81 -0.94 12.68
C ASP A 71 -1.80 0.58 12.57
N HIS A 72 -1.72 1.10 11.35
CA HIS A 72 -1.87 2.53 11.04
C HIS A 72 -2.68 2.76 9.76
N HIS A 73 -3.37 1.75 9.23
CA HIS A 73 -4.18 1.90 8.02
C HIS A 73 -5.63 2.33 8.33
N ASN A 74 -6.27 2.97 7.36
CA ASN A 74 -7.70 3.32 7.40
C ASN A 74 -8.10 4.14 8.64
N GLU A 75 -8.86 3.54 9.56
CA GLU A 75 -9.31 4.14 10.82
C GLU A 75 -8.17 4.49 11.77
N TYR A 76 -6.99 3.88 11.55
CA TYR A 76 -5.78 4.06 12.34
C TYR A 76 -4.73 4.96 11.66
N ALA A 77 -5.09 5.63 10.57
CA ALA A 77 -4.20 6.52 9.79
C ALA A 77 -3.51 7.65 10.57
N THR A 78 -3.97 7.94 11.79
CA THR A 78 -3.35 8.93 12.68
C THR A 78 -2.29 8.34 13.61
N TYR A 79 -2.11 7.02 13.64
CA TYR A 79 -1.17 6.35 14.51
C TYR A 79 0.26 6.40 13.91
N PRO A 80 1.29 6.19 14.74
CA PRO A 80 2.63 5.87 14.23
C PRO A 80 2.56 4.64 13.32
N SER A 81 3.50 4.48 12.39
CA SER A 81 3.55 3.29 11.51
C SER A 81 3.69 2.01 12.33
N ALA A 82 3.41 0.84 11.75
CA ALA A 82 3.56 -0.41 12.48
C ALA A 82 5.02 -0.62 12.92
N LEU A 83 5.98 -0.20 12.12
CA LEU A 83 7.40 -0.20 12.47
C LEU A 83 7.71 0.71 13.66
N GLU A 84 7.15 1.93 13.69
CA GLU A 84 7.32 2.85 14.83
C GLU A 84 6.71 2.27 16.12
N GLN A 85 5.53 1.64 16.04
CA GLN A 85 4.86 1.00 17.17
C GLN A 85 5.65 -0.19 17.72
N VAL A 86 6.10 -1.11 16.86
CA VAL A 86 6.92 -2.26 17.28
C VAL A 86 8.24 -1.79 17.89
N ALA A 87 8.90 -0.81 17.28
CA ALA A 87 10.14 -0.26 17.78
C ALA A 87 9.96 0.35 19.19
N SER A 88 8.86 1.06 19.42
CA SER A 88 8.53 1.59 20.74
C SER A 88 8.30 0.50 21.78
N ILE A 89 7.61 -0.60 21.44
CA ILE A 89 7.34 -1.72 22.35
C ILE A 89 8.65 -2.40 22.80
N LEU A 90 9.65 -2.43 21.92
CA LEU A 90 10.93 -3.09 22.15
C LEU A 90 12.01 -2.15 22.71
N ASP A 91 11.67 -0.89 23.00
CA ASP A 91 12.63 0.18 23.33
C ASP A 91 13.78 0.23 22.31
N HIS A 92 13.44 0.14 21.02
CA HIS A 92 14.38 0.13 19.89
C HIS A 92 14.39 1.50 19.19
N PRO A 93 15.46 2.30 19.30
CA PRO A 93 15.58 3.54 18.54
C PRO A 93 15.72 3.25 17.05
N LEU A 94 14.86 3.84 16.23
CA LEU A 94 14.96 3.71 14.77
C LEU A 94 16.24 4.37 14.26
N ASN A 95 16.98 3.67 13.40
CA ASN A 95 18.06 4.27 12.62
C ASN A 95 17.50 5.00 11.39
N ARG A 96 18.35 5.74 10.66
CA ARG A 96 17.94 6.53 9.49
C ARG A 96 17.19 5.71 8.44
N TYR A 97 17.68 4.52 8.12
CA TYR A 97 17.03 3.62 7.16
C TYR A 97 15.61 3.25 7.63
N GLN A 98 15.46 2.82 8.89
CA GLN A 98 14.17 2.43 9.45
C GLN A 98 13.19 3.62 9.54
N THR A 99 13.69 4.82 9.85
CA THR A 99 12.88 6.05 9.80
C THR A 99 12.37 6.34 8.39
N LEU A 100 13.18 6.11 7.36
CA LEU A 100 12.76 6.29 5.96
C LEU A 100 11.73 5.23 5.55
N VAL A 101 11.90 3.97 5.97
CA VAL A 101 10.90 2.90 5.75
C VAL A 101 9.55 3.28 6.38
N ALA A 102 9.54 3.71 7.64
CA ALA A 102 8.32 4.17 8.31
C ALA A 102 7.66 5.36 7.60
N ALA A 103 8.46 6.34 7.16
CA ALA A 103 7.96 7.50 6.43
C ALA A 103 7.39 7.13 5.05
N ASN A 104 8.04 6.20 4.36
CA ASN A 104 7.57 5.63 3.10
C ASN A 104 6.23 4.92 3.27
N ASP A 105 6.07 4.14 4.32
CA ASP A 105 4.86 3.36 4.53
C ASP A 105 3.65 4.25 4.85
N LYS A 106 3.84 5.27 5.71
CA LYS A 106 2.80 6.23 6.09
C LYS A 106 2.35 7.15 4.95
N ALA A 107 3.32 7.64 4.18
CA ALA A 107 3.08 8.79 3.31
C ALA A 107 3.91 8.77 2.02
N TYR A 108 4.47 7.62 1.64
CA TYR A 108 5.18 7.41 0.38
C TYR A 108 6.36 8.40 0.22
N ILE A 109 6.70 8.80 -1.01
CA ILE A 109 7.75 9.78 -1.30
C ILE A 109 7.54 11.11 -0.54
N PRO A 110 6.32 11.68 -0.45
CA PRO A 110 6.07 12.87 0.38
C PRO A 110 6.54 12.75 1.83
N GLY A 111 6.28 11.61 2.49
CA GLY A 111 6.70 11.38 3.88
C GLY A 111 8.21 11.38 4.05
N MET A 112 8.93 10.74 3.12
CA MET A 112 10.39 10.75 3.13
C MET A 112 10.96 12.16 2.88
N LEU A 113 10.36 12.94 1.98
CA LEU A 113 10.77 14.33 1.73
C LEU A 113 10.57 15.21 2.97
N GLU A 114 9.48 15.03 3.72
CA GLU A 114 9.17 15.79 4.93
C GLU A 114 10.27 15.63 6.00
N ILE A 115 10.86 14.45 6.10
CA ILE A 115 11.98 14.16 7.03
C ILE A 115 13.37 14.41 6.40
N GLY A 116 13.41 15.14 5.29
CA GLY A 116 14.64 15.57 4.63
C GLY A 116 15.40 14.45 3.93
N ALA A 117 14.72 13.48 3.33
CA ALA A 117 15.37 12.46 2.50
C ALA A 117 15.99 13.04 1.24
N SER A 118 17.19 12.58 0.93
CA SER A 118 17.85 12.80 -0.36
C SER A 118 17.16 12.00 -1.48
N HIS A 119 17.46 12.35 -2.73
CA HIS A 119 16.93 11.61 -3.87
C HIS A 119 17.46 10.16 -3.90
N GLU A 120 18.71 9.96 -3.50
CA GLU A 120 19.34 8.65 -3.40
C GLU A 120 18.67 7.77 -2.34
N GLU A 121 18.36 8.33 -1.16
CA GLU A 121 17.62 7.63 -0.09
C GLU A 121 16.22 7.24 -0.55
N ILE A 122 15.49 8.17 -1.18
CA ILE A 122 14.15 7.90 -1.71
C ILE A 122 14.21 6.78 -2.74
N ASN A 123 15.13 6.85 -3.71
CA ASN A 123 15.26 5.84 -4.75
C ASN A 123 15.58 4.46 -4.19
N LEU A 124 16.46 4.39 -3.18
CA LEU A 124 16.81 3.15 -2.50
C LEU A 124 15.58 2.52 -1.84
N ILE A 125 14.90 3.27 -0.96
CA ILE A 125 13.76 2.78 -0.19
C ILE A 125 12.61 2.39 -1.12
N ARG A 126 12.34 3.21 -2.13
CA ARG A 126 11.32 2.90 -3.14
C ARG A 126 11.66 1.65 -3.93
N GLN A 127 12.93 1.46 -4.32
CA GLN A 127 13.35 0.24 -5.02
C GLN A 127 13.20 -1.00 -4.13
N GLU A 128 13.57 -0.91 -2.86
CA GLU A 128 13.47 -2.03 -1.91
C GLU A 128 12.01 -2.37 -1.58
N ASP A 129 11.14 -1.37 -1.46
CA ASP A 129 9.71 -1.57 -1.27
C ASP A 129 9.05 -2.26 -2.46
N ARG A 130 9.39 -1.82 -3.68
CA ARG A 130 8.93 -2.52 -4.88
C ARG A 130 9.41 -3.97 -4.91
N LYS A 131 10.67 -4.23 -4.57
CA LYS A 131 11.21 -5.60 -4.48
C LYS A 131 10.47 -6.45 -3.44
N ALA A 132 10.21 -5.90 -2.25
CA ALA A 132 9.48 -6.58 -1.18
C ALA A 132 8.05 -6.96 -1.63
N GLN A 133 7.41 -6.09 -2.40
CA GLN A 133 6.08 -6.33 -3.00
C GLN A 133 6.10 -7.20 -4.27
N GLY A 134 7.26 -7.79 -4.59
CA GLY A 134 7.43 -8.74 -5.70
C GLY A 134 7.54 -8.10 -7.09
N VAL A 135 7.89 -6.82 -7.20
CA VAL A 135 8.23 -6.20 -8.49
C VAL A 135 9.55 -6.77 -8.99
N ILE A 136 9.53 -7.31 -10.22
CA ILE A 136 10.71 -7.85 -10.89
C ILE A 136 11.21 -6.89 -11.99
N GLU A 137 12.38 -7.19 -12.58
CA GLU A 137 12.99 -6.35 -13.62
C GLU A 137 12.08 -6.16 -14.85
N ASP A 138 11.31 -7.18 -15.21
CA ASP A 138 10.37 -7.08 -16.34
C ASP A 138 9.20 -6.14 -16.04
N ASP A 139 8.73 -6.06 -14.79
CA ASP A 139 7.74 -5.05 -14.39
C ASP A 139 8.32 -3.62 -14.51
N GLU A 140 9.58 -3.43 -14.12
CA GLU A 140 10.28 -2.14 -14.24
C GLU A 140 10.43 -1.72 -15.71
N LYS A 141 10.71 -2.67 -16.61
CA LYS A 141 10.78 -2.44 -18.07
C LYS A 141 9.42 -2.09 -18.64
N LEU A 142 8.38 -2.86 -18.32
CA LEU A 142 7.01 -2.61 -18.79
C LEU A 142 6.50 -1.25 -18.33
N ALA A 143 6.82 -0.84 -17.10
CA ALA A 143 6.48 0.48 -16.60
C ALA A 143 7.20 1.59 -17.37
N GLN A 144 8.48 1.41 -17.69
CA GLN A 144 9.23 2.37 -18.50
C GLN A 144 8.64 2.49 -19.90
N GLU A 145 8.28 1.37 -20.54
CA GLU A 145 7.63 1.35 -21.85
C GLU A 145 6.25 2.04 -21.82
N ALA A 146 5.45 1.79 -20.79
CA ALA A 146 4.16 2.44 -20.60
C ALA A 146 4.30 3.97 -20.44
N ILE A 147 5.34 4.42 -19.72
CA ILE A 147 5.60 5.85 -19.58
C ILE A 147 6.01 6.47 -20.91
N THR A 148 6.95 5.84 -21.62
CA THR A 148 7.49 6.38 -22.88
C THR A 148 6.46 6.38 -24.02
N ASN A 149 5.62 5.36 -24.10
CA ASN A 149 4.75 5.13 -25.26
C ASN A 149 3.25 5.31 -24.98
N GLY A 150 2.83 5.30 -23.72
CA GLY A 150 1.42 5.18 -23.31
C GLY A 150 0.93 6.28 -22.38
N THR A 151 1.73 7.34 -22.15
CA THR A 151 1.36 8.46 -21.27
C THR A 151 0.80 9.63 -22.06
N GLU A 152 -0.42 10.01 -21.71
CA GLU A 152 -1.07 11.25 -22.11
C GLU A 152 -1.11 12.22 -20.92
N LYS A 153 -0.94 13.53 -21.16
CA LYS A 153 -1.06 14.56 -20.13
C LYS A 153 -2.13 15.58 -20.49
N ILE A 154 -3.16 15.71 -19.64
CA ILE A 154 -4.28 16.64 -19.82
C ILE A 154 -4.38 17.50 -18.56
N GLY A 155 -4.01 18.78 -18.67
CA GLY A 155 -3.93 19.67 -17.52
C GLY A 155 -3.00 19.11 -16.43
N SER A 156 -3.58 18.82 -15.27
CA SER A 156 -2.88 18.26 -14.09
C SER A 156 -2.85 16.71 -14.04
N LEU A 157 -3.55 16.05 -14.97
CA LEU A 157 -3.71 14.60 -15.02
C LEU A 157 -2.71 13.94 -15.96
N TYR A 158 -1.99 12.96 -15.44
CA TYR A 158 -1.33 11.93 -16.24
C TYR A 158 -2.29 10.76 -16.47
N VAL A 159 -2.41 10.28 -17.70
CA VAL A 159 -3.17 9.10 -18.07
C VAL A 159 -2.23 8.09 -18.70
N VAL A 160 -2.10 6.91 -18.11
CA VAL A 160 -1.15 5.88 -18.52
C VAL A 160 -1.89 4.59 -18.81
N PHE A 161 -1.81 4.14 -20.07
CA PHE A 161 -2.18 2.78 -20.41
C PHE A 161 -0.98 1.84 -20.19
N THR A 162 -1.22 0.67 -19.59
CA THR A 162 -0.18 -0.35 -19.42
C THR A 162 -0.75 -1.77 -19.48
N THR A 163 0.13 -2.74 -19.75
CA THR A 163 -0.12 -4.18 -19.58
C THR A 163 0.55 -4.75 -18.33
N ALA A 164 1.29 -3.91 -17.59
CA ALA A 164 1.90 -4.31 -16.32
C ALA A 164 0.83 -4.63 -15.26
N ASN A 165 1.17 -5.52 -14.34
CA ASN A 165 0.29 -5.90 -13.22
C ASN A 165 0.66 -5.15 -11.92
N LYS A 166 1.78 -4.43 -11.91
CA LYS A 166 2.31 -3.69 -10.76
C LYS A 166 2.49 -2.23 -11.18
N PHE A 167 1.87 -1.31 -10.45
CA PHE A 167 1.83 0.11 -10.83
C PHE A 167 2.82 0.98 -10.06
N SER A 168 3.38 0.50 -8.95
CA SER A 168 4.37 1.26 -8.17
C SER A 168 5.59 1.72 -9.01
N PRO A 169 6.14 0.95 -9.97
CA PRO A 169 7.19 1.46 -10.85
C PRO A 169 6.77 2.67 -11.70
N ILE A 170 5.50 2.77 -12.09
CA ILE A 170 4.95 3.89 -12.86
C ILE A 170 4.75 5.10 -11.93
N CYS A 171 4.13 4.88 -10.77
CA CYS A 171 3.90 5.94 -9.78
C CYS A 171 5.23 6.61 -9.37
N ASP A 172 6.24 5.81 -9.05
CA ASP A 172 7.55 6.29 -8.57
C ASP A 172 8.25 7.16 -9.62
N ARG A 173 8.15 6.81 -10.91
CA ARG A 173 8.80 7.55 -12.01
C ARG A 173 8.06 8.82 -12.43
N LEU A 174 6.73 8.84 -12.29
CA LEU A 174 5.93 10.03 -12.64
C LEU A 174 5.82 11.01 -11.48
N TYR A 175 6.23 10.64 -10.27
CA TYR A 175 6.23 11.54 -9.13
C TYR A 175 7.22 12.71 -9.35
N PRO A 176 6.85 13.96 -9.01
CA PRO A 176 5.57 14.37 -8.43
C PRO A 176 4.45 14.52 -9.47
N TYR A 177 3.26 14.04 -9.14
CA TYR A 177 2.02 14.27 -9.91
C TYR A 177 0.89 14.74 -8.98
N GLU A 178 -0.01 15.57 -9.50
CA GLU A 178 -1.22 15.98 -8.77
C GLU A 178 -2.34 14.96 -8.94
N LYS A 179 -2.46 14.39 -10.15
CA LYS A 179 -3.45 13.39 -10.53
C LYS A 179 -2.79 12.40 -11.49
N LEU A 180 -2.99 11.11 -11.26
CA LEU A 180 -2.48 10.04 -12.12
C LEU A 180 -3.56 8.97 -12.27
N LEU A 181 -3.92 8.65 -13.51
CA LEU A 181 -4.79 7.54 -13.86
C LEU A 181 -3.95 6.49 -14.57
N ILE A 182 -3.86 5.29 -13.99
CA ILE A 182 -3.25 4.12 -14.63
C ILE A 182 -4.36 3.13 -14.92
N TYR A 183 -4.40 2.60 -16.14
CA TYR A 183 -5.40 1.60 -16.52
C TYR A 183 -4.82 0.52 -17.43
N THR A 184 -5.44 -0.65 -17.35
CA THR A 184 -5.22 -1.82 -18.19
C THR A 184 -6.55 -2.19 -18.86
N PRO A 185 -6.61 -3.22 -19.72
CA PRO A 185 -7.88 -3.71 -20.23
C PRO A 185 -8.87 -4.23 -19.17
N ASN A 186 -8.40 -4.47 -17.94
CA ASN A 186 -9.11 -5.22 -16.89
C ASN A 186 -9.24 -4.48 -15.54
N GLU A 187 -8.50 -3.40 -15.33
CA GLU A 187 -8.58 -2.58 -14.12
C GLU A 187 -8.13 -1.14 -14.37
N LEU A 188 -8.54 -0.24 -13.49
CA LEU A 188 -8.03 1.13 -13.42
C LEU A 188 -7.78 1.51 -11.97
N ILE A 189 -6.76 2.34 -11.75
CA ILE A 189 -6.48 2.97 -10.46
C ILE A 189 -6.14 4.44 -10.72
N TYR A 190 -6.81 5.31 -9.97
CA TYR A 190 -6.59 6.73 -9.94
C TYR A 190 -5.88 7.10 -8.63
N TYR A 191 -4.90 7.98 -8.70
CA TYR A 191 -4.10 8.49 -7.60
C TYR A 191 -4.16 10.03 -7.57
N GLY A 192 -4.15 10.60 -6.36
CA GLY A 192 -4.05 12.03 -6.14
C GLY A 192 -5.39 12.73 -5.91
N LYS A 193 -5.46 14.02 -6.24
CA LYS A 193 -6.60 14.87 -5.85
C LYS A 193 -7.89 14.48 -6.57
N GLY A 194 -9.03 14.70 -5.94
CA GLY A 194 -10.35 14.59 -6.59
C GLY A 194 -10.96 13.19 -6.58
N ILE A 195 -10.48 12.28 -5.72
CA ILE A 195 -10.99 10.90 -5.58
C ILE A 195 -12.51 10.80 -5.43
N ASN A 196 -13.15 11.80 -4.80
CA ASN A 196 -14.61 11.84 -4.63
C ASN A 196 -15.37 11.95 -5.97
N SER A 197 -14.82 12.69 -6.94
CA SER A 197 -15.40 12.78 -8.29
C SER A 197 -15.22 11.46 -9.04
N ILE A 198 -14.07 10.82 -8.88
CA ILE A 198 -13.78 9.51 -9.47
C ILE A 198 -14.71 8.44 -8.90
N GLN A 199 -14.95 8.45 -7.58
CA GLN A 199 -15.88 7.52 -6.94
C GLN A 199 -17.31 7.67 -7.50
N LYS A 200 -17.77 8.89 -7.78
CA LYS A 200 -19.07 9.14 -8.43
C LYS A 200 -19.13 8.62 -9.88
N ILE A 201 -18.01 8.62 -10.60
CA ILE A 201 -17.91 7.98 -11.93
C ILE A 201 -18.01 6.46 -11.76
N LEU A 202 -17.15 5.85 -10.93
CA LEU A 202 -17.09 4.39 -10.79
C LEU A 202 -18.39 3.77 -10.29
N LYS A 203 -19.10 4.42 -9.37
CA LYS A 203 -20.41 3.97 -8.86
C LYS A 203 -21.50 3.84 -9.93
N ARG A 204 -21.32 4.45 -11.10
CA ARG A 204 -22.23 4.29 -12.25
C ARG A 204 -21.98 3.02 -13.06
N TYR A 205 -20.80 2.40 -12.90
CA TYR A 205 -20.35 1.24 -13.68
C TYR A 205 -20.26 -0.05 -12.86
N THR A 206 -20.01 0.03 -11.55
CA THR A 206 -19.80 -1.16 -10.73
C THR A 206 -20.28 -0.92 -9.29
N PRO A 207 -20.77 -1.94 -8.57
CA PRO A 207 -21.16 -1.79 -7.17
C PRO A 207 -19.97 -1.42 -6.29
N ILE A 208 -20.25 -0.79 -5.14
CA ILE A 208 -19.21 -0.34 -4.20
C ILE A 208 -18.31 -1.46 -3.71
N SER A 209 -18.80 -2.70 -3.66
CA SER A 209 -18.01 -3.89 -3.30
C SER A 209 -16.87 -4.20 -4.27
N ASN A 210 -16.90 -3.63 -5.48
CA ASN A 210 -15.88 -3.78 -6.51
C ASN A 210 -14.96 -2.56 -6.60
N ILE A 211 -15.09 -1.58 -5.70
CA ILE A 211 -14.29 -0.36 -5.66
C ILE A 211 -13.50 -0.37 -4.36
N PHE A 212 -12.20 -0.10 -4.45
CA PHE A 212 -11.33 0.05 -3.28
C PHE A 212 -10.67 1.43 -3.30
N TRP A 213 -10.31 1.94 -2.13
CA TRP A 213 -9.62 3.21 -1.96
C TRP A 213 -8.77 3.20 -0.70
N GLY A 214 -7.78 4.08 -0.62
CA GLY A 214 -6.86 4.20 0.51
C GLY A 214 -6.02 5.47 0.41
N GLY A 215 -5.17 5.74 1.40
CA GLY A 215 -4.21 6.87 1.36
C GLY A 215 -4.80 8.26 1.64
N GLY A 216 -5.98 8.34 2.28
CA GLY A 216 -6.59 9.62 2.70
C GLY A 216 -7.15 10.47 1.55
N ILE A 217 -7.23 11.80 1.76
CA ILE A 217 -7.94 12.73 0.86
C ILE A 217 -7.33 12.85 -0.55
N ASN A 218 -6.00 12.62 -0.66
CA ASN A 218 -5.25 12.64 -1.92
C ASN A 218 -4.61 11.27 -2.20
N GLY A 219 -5.24 10.20 -1.70
CA GLY A 219 -4.75 8.84 -1.86
C GLY A 219 -5.10 8.25 -3.22
N PHE A 220 -5.66 7.05 -3.23
CA PHE A 220 -6.01 6.34 -4.45
C PHE A 220 -7.40 5.73 -4.40
N ILE A 221 -7.96 5.48 -5.58
CA ILE A 221 -9.22 4.77 -5.78
C ILE A 221 -9.13 3.93 -7.05
N GLY A 222 -9.56 2.67 -6.97
CA GLY A 222 -9.49 1.73 -8.07
C GLY A 222 -10.63 0.73 -8.06
N THR A 223 -10.61 -0.14 -9.07
CA THR A 223 -11.59 -1.22 -9.20
C THR A 223 -10.93 -2.57 -9.05
N VAL A 224 -11.61 -3.49 -8.37
CA VAL A 224 -11.18 -4.89 -8.31
C VAL A 224 -11.02 -5.43 -9.74
N ARG A 225 -9.92 -6.13 -9.98
CA ARG A 225 -9.54 -6.66 -11.29
C ARG A 225 -10.65 -7.51 -11.92
N ASN A 226 -10.84 -7.38 -13.23
CA ASN A 226 -11.83 -8.12 -14.02
C ASN A 226 -13.30 -7.86 -13.61
N ARG A 227 -13.59 -6.76 -12.91
CA ARG A 227 -14.99 -6.36 -12.58
C ARG A 227 -15.61 -5.39 -13.58
N LEU A 228 -14.83 -4.94 -14.55
CA LEU A 228 -15.25 -4.08 -15.65
C LEU A 228 -14.74 -4.69 -16.96
N THR A 229 -15.52 -4.51 -18.02
CA THR A 229 -15.09 -4.79 -19.39
C THR A 229 -14.14 -3.69 -19.87
N THR A 230 -13.32 -4.00 -20.89
CA THR A 230 -12.41 -3.02 -21.50
C THR A 230 -13.16 -1.79 -22.01
N ASN A 231 -14.35 -1.95 -22.61
CA ASN A 231 -15.15 -0.82 -23.09
C ASN A 231 -15.65 0.07 -21.95
N GLU A 232 -16.03 -0.51 -20.81
CA GLU A 232 -16.42 0.27 -19.63
C GLU A 232 -15.23 1.05 -19.07
N ILE A 233 -14.05 0.44 -19.00
CA ILE A 233 -12.82 1.12 -18.57
C ILE A 233 -12.51 2.30 -19.50
N LEU A 234 -12.55 2.10 -20.82
CA LEU A 234 -12.31 3.19 -21.78
C LEU A 234 -13.33 4.33 -21.61
N ASN A 235 -14.62 4.01 -21.41
CA ASN A 235 -15.64 5.03 -21.16
C ASN A 235 -15.44 5.78 -19.83
N ILE A 236 -14.92 5.11 -18.81
CA ILE A 236 -14.56 5.75 -17.53
C ILE A 236 -13.36 6.65 -17.72
N VAL A 237 -12.31 6.18 -18.41
CA VAL A 237 -11.10 6.96 -18.71
C VAL A 237 -11.48 8.27 -19.40
N GLU A 238 -12.30 8.21 -20.45
CA GLU A 238 -12.74 9.42 -21.16
C GLU A 238 -13.55 10.37 -20.25
N GLN A 239 -14.42 9.85 -19.38
CA GLN A 239 -15.11 10.69 -18.39
C GLN A 239 -14.17 11.36 -17.38
N ILE A 240 -13.09 10.68 -16.97
CA ILE A 240 -12.09 11.26 -16.08
C ILE A 240 -11.31 12.37 -16.82
N LYS A 241 -10.92 12.14 -18.09
CA LYS A 241 -10.26 13.16 -18.92
C LYS A 241 -11.12 14.42 -19.06
N LEU A 242 -12.42 14.27 -19.26
CA LEU A 242 -13.36 15.39 -19.35
C LEU A 242 -13.47 16.23 -18.07
N LEU A 243 -13.02 15.75 -16.90
CA LEU A 243 -12.97 16.56 -15.68
C LEU A 243 -11.83 17.59 -15.67
N GLU A 244 -10.85 17.43 -16.57
CA GLU A 244 -9.66 18.29 -16.65
C GLU A 244 -9.73 19.32 -17.79
N LEU A 245 -10.76 19.23 -18.65
CA LEU A 245 -11.04 20.15 -19.74
C LEU A 245 -11.95 21.29 -19.28
#